data_AF-A0A7E5WME6-F1
#
_entry.id   AF-A0A7E5WME6-F1
#
_cell.length_a   1.000
_cell.length_b   1.000
_cell.length_c   1.000
_cell.angle_alpha   90.00
_cell.angle_beta   90.00
_cell.angle_gamma   90.00
#
_symmetry.space_group_name_H-M   'P 1'
#
loop_
_entity.id
_entity.type
_entity.pdbx_description
1 polymer ?
#
loop_
_entity_poly.entity_id
_entity_poly.type
_entity_poly.pdbx_seq_one_letter_code
_entity_poly.pdbx_strand_id
1 'polypeptide(L)'
;MWSDNGTTFVGASRELQQLKAIQPTIAEQLEANGTEWHFIPPHSPNFGGLWEAGVKSTKFHLKRVIGDATLTYEELTTLLSQIEACLNSRPMSTINVDDPGEPMPLKPGHFLIGEPLANVPDYGNSSNACYKSFGDVGLTIKEDDLPPSRWLMGRIVDKHPGDDNITRVVT
;
A
#
# COMPACT_ATOMS: atom_id res chain seq x y z
N MET A 1 16.17 1.74 10.71
CA MET A 1 16.19 1.67 9.23
C MET A 1 17.27 0.71 8.79
N TRP A 2 17.01 -0.16 7.81
CA TRP A 2 17.98 -1.10 7.25
C TRP A 2 18.17 -0.84 5.75
N SER A 3 19.40 -0.93 5.25
CA SER A 3 19.70 -0.80 3.81
C SER A 3 20.80 -1.77 3.35
N ASP A 4 20.93 -1.92 2.03
CA ASP A 4 22.12 -2.54 1.43
C ASP A 4 23.32 -1.57 1.42
N ASN A 5 24.47 -2.08 0.99
CA ASN A 5 25.72 -1.31 0.87
C ASN A 5 25.82 -0.56 -0.48
N GLY A 6 24.69 -0.29 -1.13
CA GLY A 6 24.65 0.51 -2.35
C GLY A 6 25.24 1.90 -2.13
N THR A 7 25.99 2.40 -3.10
CA THR A 7 26.73 3.67 -2.98
C THR A 7 25.82 4.86 -2.67
N THR A 8 24.59 4.86 -3.19
CA THR A 8 23.56 5.85 -2.86
C THR A 8 23.22 5.86 -1.38
N PHE A 9 23.02 4.69 -0.76
CA PHE A 9 22.69 4.58 0.66
C PHE A 9 23.87 4.89 1.57
N VAL A 10 25.09 4.50 1.17
CA VAL A 10 26.32 4.88 1.87
C VAL A 10 26.51 6.40 1.84
N GLY A 11 26.26 7.04 0.69
CA GLY A 11 26.29 8.50 0.55
C GLY A 11 25.25 9.18 1.43
N ALA A 12 23.99 8.73 1.36
CA ALA A 12 22.89 9.27 2.17
C ALA A 12 23.14 9.13 3.68
N SER A 13 23.68 7.99 4.13
CA SER A 13 24.04 7.78 5.54
C SER A 13 25.13 8.77 5.99
N ARG A 14 26.14 9.02 5.14
CA ARG A 14 27.19 10.01 5.41
C ARG A 14 26.63 11.43 5.48
N GLU A 15 25.77 11.82 4.55
CA GLU A 15 25.11 13.13 4.55
C GLU A 15 24.24 13.31 5.79
N LEU A 16 23.50 12.28 6.20
CA LEU A 16 22.70 12.30 7.42
C LEU A 16 23.57 12.54 8.66
N GLN A 17 24.73 11.89 8.76
CA GLN A 17 25.66 12.11 9.87
C GLN A 17 26.20 13.54 9.89
N GLN A 18 26.50 14.12 8.72
CA GLN A 18 26.93 15.52 8.63
C GLN A 18 25.82 16.49 9.06
N LEU A 19 24.58 16.24 8.64
CA LEU A 19 23.42 17.03 9.03
C LEU A 19 23.16 16.96 10.54
N LYS A 20 23.29 15.78 11.15
CA LYS A 20 23.20 15.63 12.62
C LYS A 20 24.24 16.46 13.37
N ALA A 21 25.44 16.62 12.80
CA ALA A 21 26.50 17.44 13.40
C ALA A 21 26.26 18.95 13.26
N ILE A 22 25.65 19.38 12.15
CA ILE A 22 25.33 20.80 11.90
C ILE A 22 24.09 21.23 12.67
N GLN A 23 23.08 20.36 12.72
CA GLN A 23 21.78 20.65 13.31
C GLN A 23 21.38 19.55 14.33
N PRO A 24 21.74 19.72 15.61
CA PRO A 24 21.48 18.73 16.65
C PRO A 24 20.00 18.35 16.82
N THR A 25 19.07 19.26 16.49
CA THR A 25 17.62 18.97 16.54
C THR A 25 17.22 17.80 15.64
N ILE A 26 17.94 17.57 14.54
CA ILE A 26 17.70 16.40 13.67
C ILE A 26 18.10 15.12 14.41
N ALA A 27 19.21 15.14 15.15
CA ALA A 27 19.64 13.99 15.92
C ALA A 27 18.65 13.65 17.04
N GLU A 28 18.18 14.67 17.77
CA GLU A 28 17.15 14.53 18.81
C GLU A 28 15.84 13.96 18.25
N GLN A 29 15.38 14.45 17.09
CA GLN A 29 14.18 13.92 16.44
C GLN A 29 14.33 12.47 15.99
N LEU A 30 15.48 12.11 15.41
CA LEU A 30 15.74 10.74 15.00
C LEU A 30 15.81 9.79 16.20
N GLU A 31 16.44 10.21 17.30
CA GLU A 31 16.51 9.45 18.54
C GLU A 31 15.13 9.31 19.19
N ALA A 32 14.35 10.39 19.28
CA ALA A 32 12.98 10.37 19.78
C ALA A 32 12.08 9.43 18.96
N ASN A 33 12.33 9.31 17.65
CA ASN A 33 11.64 8.39 16.76
C ASN A 33 12.26 6.98 16.72
N GLY A 34 13.29 6.69 17.53
CA GLY A 34 13.98 5.40 17.57
C GLY A 34 14.61 5.01 16.22
N THR A 35 14.99 5.98 15.39
CA THR A 35 15.45 5.77 14.03
C THR A 35 16.97 5.71 13.97
N GLU A 36 17.51 4.49 13.97
CA GLU A 36 18.93 4.21 13.70
C GLU A 36 19.12 3.66 12.28
N TRP A 37 20.25 3.95 11.63
CA TRP A 37 20.56 3.41 10.29
C TRP A 37 21.50 2.21 10.41
N HIS A 38 21.09 1.07 9.85
CA HIS A 38 21.87 -0.16 9.83
C HIS A 38 22.13 -0.62 8.39
N PHE A 39 23.35 -1.05 8.12
CA PHE A 39 23.72 -1.72 6.87
C PHE A 39 23.71 -3.22 7.08
N ILE A 40 23.21 -3.97 6.10
CA ILE A 40 23.38 -5.43 6.09
C ILE A 40 24.86 -5.80 5.92
N PRO A 41 25.27 -7.01 6.32
CA PRO A 41 26.63 -7.47 6.06
C PRO A 41 26.95 -7.44 4.55
N PRO A 42 28.17 -7.08 4.14
CA PRO A 42 28.57 -7.08 2.74
C PRO A 42 28.32 -8.45 2.09
N HIS A 43 27.95 -8.46 0.81
CA HIS A 43 27.73 -9.68 0.02
C HIS A 43 26.69 -10.66 0.62
N SER A 44 25.74 -10.16 1.41
CA SER A 44 24.71 -11.00 2.06
C SER A 44 23.32 -10.71 1.49
N PRO A 45 23.04 -11.12 0.23
CA PRO A 45 21.78 -10.82 -0.46
C PRO A 45 20.55 -11.42 0.22
N ASN A 46 20.73 -12.48 1.01
CA ASN A 46 19.66 -13.07 1.81
C ASN A 46 19.06 -12.10 2.83
N PHE A 47 19.82 -11.12 3.34
CA PHE A 47 19.28 -10.10 4.23
C PHE A 47 18.35 -9.12 3.51
N GLY A 48 18.43 -9.02 2.17
CA GLY A 48 17.60 -8.14 1.36
C GLY A 48 16.40 -8.76 0.70
N GLY A 49 16.20 -10.07 0.86
CA GLY A 49 15.16 -10.81 0.14
C GLY A 49 13.74 -10.24 0.32
N LEU A 50 13.41 -9.68 1.50
CA LEU A 50 12.07 -9.14 1.76
C LEU A 50 11.75 -7.91 0.92
N TRP A 51 12.62 -6.90 0.92
CA TRP A 51 12.39 -5.69 0.10
C TRP A 51 12.58 -5.99 -1.39
N GLU A 52 13.48 -6.89 -1.77
CA GLU A 52 13.63 -7.34 -3.15
C GLU A 52 12.36 -8.03 -3.67
N ALA A 53 11.71 -8.87 -2.85
CA ALA A 53 10.43 -9.48 -3.17
C ALA A 53 9.31 -8.44 -3.31
N GLY A 54 9.31 -7.40 -2.47
CA GLY A 54 8.42 -6.24 -2.59
C GLY A 54 8.61 -5.52 -3.92
N VAL A 55 9.85 -5.12 -4.25
CA VAL A 55 10.21 -4.47 -5.52
C VAL A 55 9.82 -5.34 -6.72
N LYS A 56 10.03 -6.66 -6.65
CA LYS A 56 9.63 -7.60 -7.69
C LYS A 56 8.11 -7.61 -7.90
N SER A 57 7.33 -7.58 -6.81
CA SER A 57 5.86 -7.56 -6.84
C SER A 57 5.33 -6.25 -7.44
N THR A 58 5.88 -5.10 -7.05
CA THR A 58 5.51 -3.80 -7.64
C THR A 58 5.80 -3.77 -9.14
N LYS A 59 7.01 -4.18 -9.56
CA LYS A 59 7.40 -4.24 -10.98
C LYS A 59 6.50 -5.18 -11.78
N PHE A 60 6.06 -6.29 -11.18
CA PHE A 60 5.15 -7.22 -11.82
C PHE A 60 3.79 -6.58 -12.15
N HIS A 61 3.23 -5.80 -11.23
CA HIS A 61 1.98 -5.07 -11.47
C HIS A 61 2.17 -3.93 -12.48
N LEU A 62 3.23 -3.13 -12.34
CA LEU A 62 3.53 -2.04 -13.27
C LEU A 62 3.60 -2.54 -14.72
N LYS A 63 4.35 -3.62 -14.98
CA LYS A 63 4.47 -4.20 -16.32
C LYS A 63 3.14 -4.66 -16.91
N ARG A 64 2.22 -5.15 -16.08
CA ARG A 64 0.90 -5.62 -16.52
C ARG A 64 -0.07 -4.48 -16.82
N VAL A 65 -0.02 -3.41 -16.03
CA VAL A 65 -0.96 -2.30 -16.16
C VAL A 65 -0.50 -1.28 -17.21
N ILE A 66 0.79 -0.98 -17.27
CA ILE A 66 1.34 0.02 -18.20
C ILE A 66 1.33 -0.50 -19.65
N GLY A 67 1.71 -1.77 -19.86
CA GLY A 67 1.93 -2.29 -21.21
C GLY A 67 2.94 -1.43 -21.98
N ASP A 68 2.54 -0.90 -23.14
CA ASP A 68 3.35 -0.03 -24.01
C ASP A 68 3.05 1.47 -23.82
N ALA A 69 2.20 1.84 -22.84
CA ALA A 69 1.83 3.23 -22.60
C ALA A 69 2.97 4.02 -21.94
N THR A 70 3.10 5.30 -22.31
CA THR A 70 3.96 6.26 -21.60
C THR A 70 3.10 7.08 -20.63
N LEU A 71 3.41 7.01 -19.34
CA LEU A 71 2.67 7.72 -18.30
C LEU A 71 3.34 9.06 -17.96
N THR A 72 2.50 10.06 -17.68
CA THR A 72 2.92 11.27 -16.98
C THR A 72 3.26 10.97 -15.52
N TYR A 73 3.88 11.95 -14.84
CA TYR A 73 4.21 11.83 -13.41
C TYR A 73 2.97 11.57 -12.54
N GLU A 74 1.87 12.28 -12.80
CA GLU A 74 0.62 12.14 -12.04
C GLU A 74 -0.02 10.77 -12.25
N GLU A 75 -0.04 10.28 -13.49
CA GLU A 75 -0.57 8.96 -13.84
C GLU A 75 0.26 7.84 -13.21
N LEU A 76 1.59 7.94 -13.26
CA LEU A 76 2.48 6.97 -12.63
C LEU A 76 2.30 6.95 -11.10
N THR A 77 2.20 8.13 -10.49
CA THR A 77 2.03 8.26 -9.03
C THR A 77 0.70 7.64 -8.60
N THR A 78 -0.38 7.94 -9.31
CA THR A 78 -1.71 7.36 -9.07
C THR A 78 -1.67 5.83 -9.21
N LEU A 79 -1.04 5.34 -10.29
CA LEU A 79 -0.89 3.90 -10.51
C LEU A 79 -0.09 3.22 -9.38
N LEU A 80 0.99 3.85 -8.92
CA LEU A 80 1.79 3.33 -7.81
C LEU A 80 0.97 3.24 -6.53
N SER A 81 0.15 4.25 -6.21
CA SER A 81 -0.76 4.21 -5.05
C SER A 81 -1.79 3.08 -5.16
N GLN A 82 -2.35 2.83 -6.34
CA GLN A 82 -3.26 1.69 -6.57
C GLN A 82 -2.55 0.35 -6.38
N ILE A 83 -1.33 0.21 -6.91
CA ILE A 83 -0.53 -1.01 -6.74
C ILE A 83 -0.18 -1.24 -5.27
N GLU A 84 0.20 -0.19 -4.54
CA GLU A 84 0.45 -0.26 -3.10
C GLU A 84 -0.79 -0.77 -2.35
N ALA A 85 -1.97 -0.19 -2.62
CA ALA A 85 -3.22 -0.62 -2.01
C ALA A 85 -3.51 -2.10 -2.29
N CYS A 86 -3.27 -2.57 -3.52
CA CYS A 86 -3.41 -3.99 -3.87
C CYS A 86 -2.43 -4.89 -3.10
N LEU A 87 -1.16 -4.50 -3.00
CA LEU A 87 -0.14 -5.27 -2.29
C LEU A 87 -0.44 -5.36 -0.79
N ASN A 88 -0.90 -4.26 -0.18
CA ASN A 88 -1.26 -4.21 1.23
C ASN A 88 -2.59 -4.90 1.56
N SER A 89 -3.48 -5.05 0.58
CA SER A 89 -4.78 -5.73 0.73
C SER A 89 -4.76 -7.21 0.38
N ARG A 90 -3.64 -7.71 -0.13
CA ARG A 90 -3.49 -9.10 -0.57
C ARG A 90 -3.65 -10.09 0.60
N PRO A 91 -4.46 -11.15 0.48
CA PRO A 91 -4.56 -12.18 1.52
C PRO A 91 -3.25 -12.98 1.64
N MET A 92 -2.79 -13.20 2.87
CA MET A 92 -1.60 -14.03 3.20
C MET A 92 -1.96 -15.34 3.90
N SER A 93 -2.87 -15.29 4.87
CA SER A 93 -3.34 -16.43 5.65
C SER A 93 -4.75 -16.16 6.16
N THR A 94 -5.40 -17.10 6.85
CA THR A 94 -6.67 -16.88 7.56
C THR A 94 -6.39 -16.51 9.02
N ILE A 95 -7.13 -15.56 9.60
CA ILE A 95 -7.02 -15.19 11.02
C ILE A 95 -7.81 -16.17 11.90
N ASN A 96 -9.05 -16.47 11.50
CA ASN A 96 -9.96 -17.33 12.25
C ASN A 96 -10.19 -18.63 11.47
N VAL A 97 -9.64 -19.73 11.98
CA VAL A 97 -9.86 -21.08 11.42
C VAL A 97 -11.12 -21.72 12.03
N ASP A 98 -11.58 -21.19 13.16
CA ASP A 98 -12.65 -21.78 13.99
C ASP A 98 -14.06 -21.23 13.70
N ASP A 99 -14.19 -20.18 12.87
CA ASP A 99 -15.48 -19.65 12.43
C ASP A 99 -15.74 -20.04 10.95
N PRO A 100 -16.62 -21.03 10.70
CA PRO A 100 -16.90 -21.52 9.35
C PRO A 100 -17.77 -20.57 8.50
N GLY A 101 -18.25 -19.45 9.04
CA GLY A 101 -19.12 -18.51 8.34
C GLY A 101 -18.39 -17.55 7.41
N GLU A 102 -17.29 -16.95 7.88
CA GLU A 102 -16.55 -15.92 7.14
C GLU A 102 -15.05 -15.92 7.52
N PRO A 103 -14.19 -16.66 6.80
CA PRO A 103 -12.75 -16.64 7.08
C PRO A 103 -12.17 -15.27 6.70
N MET A 104 -11.91 -14.42 7.70
CA MET A 104 -11.22 -13.15 7.51
C MET A 104 -9.75 -13.39 7.14
N PRO A 105 -9.29 -12.97 5.95
CA PRO A 105 -7.90 -13.16 5.56
C PRO A 105 -6.99 -12.15 6.27
N LEU A 106 -5.90 -12.64 6.85
CA LEU A 106 -4.75 -11.87 7.29
C LEU A 106 -4.09 -11.20 6.09
N LYS A 107 -4.01 -9.87 6.08
CA LYS A 107 -3.42 -9.06 5.02
C LYS A 107 -2.19 -8.32 5.55
N PRO A 108 -1.21 -7.94 4.70
CA PRO A 108 -0.07 -7.11 5.13
C PRO A 108 -0.51 -5.81 5.80
N GLY A 109 -1.58 -5.18 5.31
CA GLY A 109 -2.15 -3.97 5.90
C GLY A 109 -2.54 -4.11 7.38
N HIS A 110 -2.90 -5.32 7.84
CA HIS A 110 -3.21 -5.55 9.26
C HIS A 110 -2.00 -5.30 10.16
N PHE A 111 -0.78 -5.55 9.67
CA PHE A 111 0.44 -5.26 10.44
C PHE A 111 0.83 -3.79 10.42
N LEU A 112 0.40 -3.04 9.41
CA LEU A 112 0.72 -1.62 9.25
C LEU A 112 -0.23 -0.73 10.04
N ILE A 113 -1.52 -1.07 10.06
CA ILE A 113 -2.56 -0.23 10.69
C ILE A 113 -3.08 -0.86 11.99
N GLY A 114 -2.91 -2.17 12.19
CA GLY A 114 -3.44 -2.89 13.35
C GLY A 114 -4.89 -3.36 13.20
N GLU A 115 -5.55 -2.99 12.11
CA GLU A 115 -6.93 -3.36 11.79
C GLU A 115 -7.09 -3.64 10.28
N PRO A 116 -8.20 -4.26 9.85
CA PRO A 116 -8.54 -4.38 8.45
C PRO A 116 -8.57 -3.02 7.75
N LEU A 117 -7.81 -2.88 6.66
CA LEU A 117 -7.88 -1.68 5.78
C LEU A 117 -9.30 -1.40 5.26
N ALA A 118 -10.17 -2.42 5.31
CA ALA A 118 -11.58 -2.32 5.01
C ALA A 118 -12.38 -2.53 6.30
N ASN A 119 -12.75 -1.45 6.98
CA ASN A 119 -13.95 -1.50 7.81
C ASN A 119 -15.14 -1.34 6.86
N VAL A 120 -15.91 -2.41 6.67
CA VAL A 120 -17.26 -2.29 6.11
C VAL A 120 -18.01 -1.33 7.04
N PRO A 121 -18.71 -0.30 6.53
CA PRO A 121 -19.53 0.55 7.40
C PRO A 121 -20.50 -0.35 8.17
N ASP A 122 -20.53 -0.20 9.48
CA ASP A 122 -21.43 -0.95 10.36
C ASP A 122 -22.87 -0.50 10.05
N TYR A 123 -23.50 -1.16 9.08
CA TYR A 123 -24.91 -0.96 8.80
C TYR A 123 -25.68 -1.77 9.83
N GLY A 124 -26.05 -1.09 10.93
CA GLY A 124 -26.96 -1.63 11.91
C GLY A 124 -28.16 -2.31 11.23
N ASN A 125 -28.22 -3.63 11.39
CA ASN A 125 -29.36 -4.53 11.14
C ASN A 125 -30.29 -4.13 9.99
N SER A 126 -30.06 -4.67 8.80
CA SER A 126 -31.18 -5.11 7.96
C SER A 126 -30.78 -6.31 7.12
N SER A 127 -31.45 -7.40 7.43
CA SER A 127 -31.42 -8.68 6.75
C SER A 127 -31.74 -8.54 5.26
N ASN A 128 -31.02 -9.34 4.46
CA ASN A 128 -31.22 -9.65 3.04
C ASN A 128 -30.47 -8.77 2.03
N ALA A 129 -29.26 -9.20 1.64
CA ALA A 129 -28.84 -9.13 0.24
C ALA A 129 -27.82 -10.23 -0.08
N CYS A 130 -28.18 -11.08 -1.04
CA CYS A 130 -27.34 -12.11 -1.62
C CYS A 130 -26.11 -11.48 -2.28
N TYR A 131 -24.92 -11.81 -1.79
CA TYR A 131 -23.65 -11.37 -2.36
C TYR A 131 -23.39 -12.08 -3.70
N LYS A 132 -23.67 -11.38 -4.81
CA LYS A 132 -23.12 -11.77 -6.11
C LYS A 132 -21.75 -11.10 -6.28
N SER A 133 -20.73 -11.95 -6.30
CA SER A 133 -19.37 -11.65 -6.67
C SER A 133 -19.34 -10.99 -8.05
N PHE A 134 -19.01 -9.71 -8.09
CA PHE A 134 -18.56 -9.02 -9.30
C PHE A 134 -17.23 -8.36 -8.96
N GLY A 135 -16.26 -8.57 -9.86
CA GLY A 135 -14.82 -8.37 -9.63
C GLY A 135 -14.47 -7.11 -8.85
N ASP A 136 -13.64 -7.30 -7.83
CA ASP A 136 -13.16 -6.31 -6.87
C ASP A 136 -12.37 -5.18 -7.55
N VAL A 137 -13.09 -4.25 -8.17
CA VAL A 137 -12.57 -2.93 -8.53
C VAL A 137 -13.05 -1.97 -7.44
N GLY A 138 -12.24 -1.85 -6.39
CA GLY A 138 -12.45 -0.80 -5.39
C GLY A 138 -12.09 0.55 -6.00
N LEU A 139 -13.00 1.52 -5.91
CA LEU A 139 -12.72 2.91 -6.28
C LEU A 139 -12.20 3.64 -5.06
N THR A 140 -11.05 4.29 -5.21
CA THR A 140 -10.48 5.18 -4.20
C THR A 140 -11.25 6.50 -4.29
N ILE A 141 -12.04 6.82 -3.26
CA ILE A 141 -12.70 8.13 -3.16
C ILE A 141 -11.62 9.12 -2.77
N LYS A 142 -11.23 9.95 -3.73
CA LYS A 142 -10.28 11.05 -3.47
C LYS A 142 -10.94 12.02 -2.51
N GLU A 143 -10.47 12.01 -1.26
CA GLU A 143 -10.73 13.10 -0.32
C GLU A 143 -9.53 14.05 -0.38
N ASP A 144 -9.78 15.30 -0.77
CA ASP A 144 -8.73 16.30 -1.00
C ASP A 144 -7.90 16.60 0.26
N ASP A 145 -8.45 16.30 1.45
CA ASP A 145 -7.82 16.55 2.75
C ASP A 145 -7.03 15.35 3.30
N LEU A 146 -7.03 14.20 2.62
CA LEU A 146 -6.37 12.98 3.10
C LEU A 146 -5.23 12.56 2.15
N PRO A 147 -4.10 12.07 2.70
CA PRO A 147 -3.08 11.44 1.87
C PRO A 147 -3.67 10.18 1.20
N PRO A 148 -3.19 9.78 0.01
CA PRO A 148 -3.72 8.62 -0.73
C PRO A 148 -3.81 7.31 0.06
N SER A 149 -2.97 7.13 1.08
CA SER A 149 -3.00 5.98 2.00
C SER A 149 -4.19 5.96 2.96
N ARG A 150 -4.97 7.05 3.02
CA ARG A 150 -6.17 7.21 3.86
C ARG A 150 -7.44 7.46 3.06
N TRP A 151 -7.38 7.45 1.74
CA TRP A 151 -8.58 7.58 0.92
C TRP A 151 -9.52 6.41 1.18
N LEU A 152 -10.80 6.72 1.40
CA LEU A 152 -11.81 5.71 1.64
C LEU A 152 -12.04 4.92 0.35
N MET A 153 -12.02 3.59 0.47
CA MET A 153 -12.33 2.70 -0.65
C MET A 153 -13.84 2.42 -0.65
N GLY A 154 -14.50 2.83 -1.74
CA GLY A 154 -15.92 2.58 -1.97
C GLY A 154 -16.16 1.29 -2.75
N ARG A 155 -17.26 0.59 -2.45
CA ARG A 155 -17.77 -0.52 -3.27
C ARG A 155 -18.77 0.03 -4.28
N ILE A 156 -18.62 -0.34 -5.55
CA ILE A 156 -19.64 -0.06 -6.58
C ILE A 156 -20.86 -0.95 -6.31
N VAL A 157 -21.96 -0.33 -5.95
CA VAL A 157 -23.29 -0.94 -5.80
C VAL A 157 -24.04 -0.90 -7.13
N ASP A 158 -23.90 0.18 -7.90
CA ASP A 158 -24.56 0.35 -9.19
C ASP A 158 -23.70 1.13 -10.21
N LYS A 159 -23.90 0.85 -11.50
CA LYS A 159 -23.19 1.52 -12.60
C LYS A 159 -24.18 2.33 -13.42
N HIS A 160 -23.86 3.60 -13.65
CA HIS A 160 -24.67 4.50 -14.47
C HIS A 160 -23.95 4.75 -15.81
N PRO A 161 -24.21 3.94 -16.86
CA PRO A 161 -23.65 4.17 -18.19
C PRO A 161 -24.25 5.44 -18.82
N GLY A 162 -23.41 6.23 -19.48
CA GLY A 162 -23.86 7.34 -20.32
C GLY A 162 -24.38 6.87 -21.69
N ASP A 163 -24.85 7.80 -22.52
CA ASP A 163 -25.41 7.51 -23.85
C ASP A 163 -24.41 6.82 -24.81
N ASP A 164 -23.10 6.92 -24.52
CA ASP A 164 -22.01 6.26 -25.24
C ASP A 164 -21.62 4.89 -24.67
N ASN A 165 -22.42 4.36 -23.72
CA ASN A 165 -22.19 3.10 -23.02
C ASN A 165 -20.88 3.06 -22.19
N ILE A 166 -20.28 4.23 -21.89
CA ILE A 166 -19.13 4.37 -21.01
C ILE A 166 -19.63 4.77 -19.62
N THR A 167 -19.33 3.95 -18.60
CA THR A 167 -19.66 4.24 -17.21
C THR A 167 -18.68 5.26 -16.63
N ARG A 168 -19.17 6.47 -16.33
CA ARG A 168 -18.41 7.54 -15.67
C ARG A 168 -18.86 7.80 -14.24
N VAL A 169 -20.04 7.30 -13.88
CA VAL A 169 -20.64 7.46 -12.56
C VAL A 169 -21.02 6.09 -12.04
N VAL A 170 -20.68 5.83 -10.80
CA VAL A 170 -21.02 4.63 -10.07
C VAL A 170 -21.49 5.04 -8.68
N THR A 171 -22.45 4.31 -8.13
CA THR A 171 -22.96 4.51 -6.76
C THR A 171 -22.59 3.30 -5.92
#